data_AF-A0A1F2PL23-F1
#
_entry.id   AF-A0A1F2PL23-F1
#
_cell.length_a   1.000
_cell.length_b   1.000
_cell.length_c   1.000
_cell.angle_alpha   90.00
_cell.angle_beta   90.00
_cell.angle_gamma   90.00
#
_symmetry.space_group_name_H-M   'P 1'
#
loop_
_entity.id
_entity.type
_entity.pdbx_description
1 polymer ?
#
loop_
_entity_poly.entity_id
_entity_poly.type
_entity_poly.pdbx_seq_one_letter_code
_entity_poly.pdbx_strand_id
1 'polypeptide(L)'
;MGRQFKARCNQCQTEFDVREGGGLYFELLHCDSCGKEKAIRQEEIQEKINNQNPALSYQEKVEAIAGPCDGGHYRFAAKARCPNCHSDDYSPAVDANGQVRMAFYD
;
A
#
# COMPACT_ATOMS: atom_id res chain seq x y z
N MET A 1 9.11 -8.41 2.32
CA MET A 1 9.29 -7.79 3.63
C MET A 1 8.63 -6.44 3.60
N GLY A 2 7.52 -6.32 4.32
CA GLY A 2 6.81 -5.08 4.50
C GLY A 2 7.32 -4.32 5.71
N ARG A 3 6.91 -3.07 5.81
CA ARG A 3 7.28 -2.17 6.88
C ARG A 3 6.09 -1.33 7.31
N GLN A 4 6.05 -1.02 8.60
CA GLN A 4 5.10 -0.11 9.20
C GLN A 4 5.83 0.99 9.95
N PHE A 5 5.42 2.23 9.76
CA PHE A 5 5.96 3.38 10.50
C PHE A 5 4.91 4.48 10.64
N LYS A 6 5.10 5.34 11.65
CA LYS A 6 4.34 6.59 11.77
C LYS A 6 4.86 7.59 10.75
N ALA A 7 3.98 8.22 9.99
CA ALA A 7 4.28 9.32 9.09
C ALA A 7 3.53 10.58 9.50
N ARG A 8 4.06 11.74 9.10
CA ARG A 8 3.39 13.03 9.19
C ARG A 8 3.13 13.56 7.79
N CYS A 9 1.88 13.92 7.51
CA CYS A 9 1.51 14.51 6.23
C CYS A 9 2.14 15.91 6.09
N ASN A 10 2.79 16.17 4.95
CA ASN A 10 3.43 17.44 4.69
C ASN A 10 2.42 18.56 4.37
N GLN A 11 1.19 18.19 4.00
CA GLN A 11 0.13 19.14 3.61
C GLN A 11 -0.71 19.60 4.81
N CYS A 12 -1.16 18.68 5.66
CA CYS A 12 -2.06 19.01 6.78
C CYS A 12 -1.54 18.61 8.16
N GLN A 13 -0.29 18.14 8.25
CA GLN A 13 0.40 17.78 9.50
C GLN A 13 -0.25 16.65 10.31
N THR A 14 -1.29 16.00 9.77
CA THR A 14 -1.89 14.81 10.39
C THR A 14 -0.86 13.68 10.43
N GLU A 15 -0.69 13.08 11.61
CA GLU A 15 0.11 11.88 11.77
C GLU A 15 -0.74 10.62 11.57
N PHE A 16 -0.22 9.65 10.84
CA PHE A 16 -0.92 8.42 10.51
C PHE A 16 0.07 7.26 10.34
N ASP A 17 -0.42 6.03 10.45
CA ASP A 17 0.40 4.85 10.21
C ASP A 17 0.46 4.56 8.72
N VAL A 18 1.67 4.30 8.23
CA VAL A 18 1.95 3.90 6.86
C VAL A 18 2.41 2.45 6.88
N ARG A 19 1.78 1.60 6.05
CA ARG A 19 2.25 0.26 5.74
C ARG A 19 2.67 0.19 4.28
N GLU A 20 3.83 -0.37 4.02
CA GLU A 20 4.39 -0.48 2.67
C GLU A 20 5.06 -1.83 2.49
N GLY A 21 4.97 -2.37 1.28
CA GLY A 21 5.50 -3.70 0.98
C GLY A 21 4.59 -4.81 1.50
N GLY A 22 4.49 -5.86 0.68
CA GLY A 22 3.81 -7.10 1.04
C GLY A 22 4.61 -7.96 2.00
N GLY A 23 3.97 -9.04 2.43
CA GLY A 23 4.56 -10.10 3.22
C GLY A 23 5.02 -11.30 2.39
N LEU A 24 5.52 -12.33 3.06
CA LEU A 24 5.82 -13.65 2.49
C LEU A 24 4.61 -14.25 1.76
N TYR A 25 3.41 -14.02 2.29
CA TYR A 25 2.18 -14.70 1.85
C TYR A 25 1.12 -13.74 1.31
N PHE A 26 1.45 -12.45 1.10
CA PHE A 26 0.51 -11.49 0.55
C PHE A 26 1.19 -10.32 -0.14
N GLU A 27 0.53 -9.80 -1.15
CA GLU A 27 0.86 -8.52 -1.77
C GLU A 27 0.02 -7.41 -1.12
N LEU A 28 0.63 -6.27 -0.79
CA LEU A 28 -0.06 -5.09 -0.27
C LEU A 28 -0.11 -4.00 -1.33
N LEU A 29 -1.32 -3.61 -1.71
CA LEU A 29 -1.59 -2.52 -2.65
C LEU A 29 -2.32 -1.38 -1.95
N HIS A 30 -2.19 -0.17 -2.48
CA HIS A 30 -2.99 0.98 -2.05
C HIS A 30 -3.88 1.46 -3.18
N CYS A 31 -5.03 2.04 -2.84
CA CYS A 31 -5.82 2.80 -3.78
C CYS A 31 -5.07 4.08 -4.17
N ASP A 32 -4.89 4.29 -5.47
CA ASP A 32 -4.25 5.48 -6.03
C ASP A 32 -4.99 6.79 -5.73
N SER A 33 -6.23 6.73 -5.24
CA SER A 33 -7.09 7.91 -5.01
C SER A 33 -7.38 8.17 -3.53
N CYS A 34 -7.76 7.15 -2.75
CA CYS A 34 -8.08 7.30 -1.33
C CYS A 34 -7.05 6.68 -0.38
N GLY A 35 -6.05 5.95 -0.89
CA GLY A 35 -5.00 5.33 -0.09
C GLY A 35 -5.44 4.11 0.71
N LYS A 36 -6.69 3.65 0.54
CA LYS A 36 -7.17 2.41 1.16
C LYS A 36 -6.26 1.24 0.80
N GLU A 37 -5.92 0.44 1.80
CA GLU A 37 -5.10 -0.74 1.61
C GLU A 37 -5.92 -1.94 1.13
N LYS A 38 -5.29 -2.78 0.32
CA LYS A 38 -5.79 -4.11 -0.03
C LYS A 38 -4.64 -5.10 -0.01
N ALA A 39 -4.71 -6.02 0.94
CA ALA A 39 -3.84 -7.19 0.97
C ALA A 39 -4.49 -8.31 0.15
N ILE A 40 -3.76 -8.87 -0.81
CA ILE A 40 -4.18 -10.03 -1.58
C ILE A 40 -3.28 -11.19 -1.20
N ARG A 41 -3.87 -12.28 -0.71
CA ARG A 41 -3.11 -13.44 -0.29
C ARG A 41 -2.56 -14.20 -1.48
N GLN A 42 -1.42 -14.87 -1.29
CA GLN A 42 -0.76 -15.61 -2.35
C GLN A 42 -1.64 -16.74 -2.90
N GLU A 43 -2.47 -17.38 -2.08
CA GLU A 43 -3.41 -18.42 -2.54
C GLU A 43 -4.46 -17.85 -3.50
N GLU A 44 -4.99 -16.65 -3.20
CA GLU A 44 -5.94 -15.96 -4.08
C GLU A 44 -5.28 -15.56 -5.41
N ILE A 45 -4.02 -15.12 -5.35
CA ILE A 45 -3.25 -14.80 -6.55
C ILE A 45 -3.07 -16.07 -7.40
N GLN A 46 -2.61 -17.17 -6.80
CA GLN A 46 -2.40 -18.43 -7.52
C GLN A 46 -3.68 -18.98 -8.16
N GLU A 47 -4.82 -18.87 -7.48
CA GLU A 47 -6.12 -19.29 -8.00
C GLU A 47 -6.53 -18.47 -9.24
N LYS A 48 -6.31 -17.15 -9.20
CA LYS A 48 -6.85 -16.22 -10.21
C LYS A 48 -5.87 -15.85 -11.31
N ILE A 49 -4.57 -16.01 -11.10
CA ILE A 49 -3.53 -15.52 -12.03
C ILE A 49 -3.58 -16.23 -13.38
N ASN A 50 -3.97 -17.51 -13.39
CA ASN A 50 -4.12 -18.29 -14.63
C ASN A 50 -5.28 -17.81 -15.50
N ASN A 51 -6.26 -17.12 -14.92
CA ASN A 51 -7.38 -16.51 -15.64
C ASN A 51 -7.05 -15.11 -16.16
N GLN A 52 -5.88 -14.56 -15.84
CA GLN A 52 -5.46 -13.25 -16.31
C GLN A 52 -4.81 -13.33 -17.69
N ASN A 53 -4.81 -12.21 -18.41
CA ASN A 53 -4.16 -12.12 -19.70
C ASN A 53 -2.66 -12.47 -19.55
N PRO A 54 -2.15 -13.50 -20.26
CA PRO A 54 -0.77 -13.96 -20.12
C PRO A 54 0.26 -12.90 -20.52
N ALA A 55 -0.11 -11.92 -21.37
CA ALA A 55 0.75 -10.82 -21.78
C ALA A 55 1.03 -9.79 -20.69
N LEU A 56 0.22 -9.76 -19.62
CA LEU A 56 0.41 -8.86 -18.49
C LEU A 56 1.56 -9.35 -17.58
N SER A 57 2.30 -8.40 -17.02
CA SER A 57 3.25 -8.67 -15.94
C SER A 57 2.54 -9.18 -14.69
N TYR A 58 3.29 -9.79 -13.76
CA TYR A 58 2.74 -10.25 -12.49
C TYR A 58 2.03 -9.12 -11.72
N GLN A 59 2.63 -7.92 -11.67
CA GLN A 59 2.05 -6.77 -10.98
C GLN A 59 0.71 -6.36 -11.60
N GLU A 60 0.64 -6.23 -12.93
CA GLU A 60 -0.62 -5.88 -13.63
C GLU A 60 -1.71 -6.94 -13.42
N LYS A 61 -1.33 -8.23 -13.40
CA LYS A 61 -2.26 -9.33 -13.09
C LYS A 61 -2.82 -9.22 -11.67
N VAL A 62 -1.95 -8.94 -10.70
CA VAL A 62 -2.37 -8.79 -9.30
C VAL A 62 -3.20 -7.51 -9.11
N GLU A 63 -2.88 -6.40 -9.77
CA GLU A 63 -3.72 -5.19 -9.79
C GLU A 63 -5.11 -5.46 -10.40
N ALA A 64 -5.17 -6.26 -11.47
CA ALA A 64 -6.44 -6.69 -12.06
C ALA A 64 -7.26 -7.57 -11.10
N ILE A 65 -6.60 -8.47 -10.35
CA ILE A 65 -7.22 -9.26 -9.27
C ILE A 65 -7.71 -8.35 -8.14
N ALA A 66 -6.93 -7.31 -7.80
CA ALA A 66 -7.30 -6.32 -6.79
C ALA A 66 -8.55 -5.53 -7.20
N GLY A 67 -8.69 -5.25 -8.49
CA GLY A 67 -9.84 -4.53 -9.04
C GLY A 67 -9.91 -3.07 -8.60
N PRO A 68 -11.05 -2.41 -8.82
CA PRO A 68 -11.23 -1.01 -8.49
C PRO A 68 -11.44 -0.77 -6.99
N CYS A 69 -11.15 0.46 -6.56
CA CYS A 69 -11.55 1.03 -5.29
C CYS A 69 -12.52 2.18 -5.57
N ASP A 70 -13.37 2.55 -4.62
CA ASP A 70 -14.34 3.63 -4.83
C ASP A 70 -13.61 4.93 -5.23
N GLY A 71 -13.81 5.36 -6.48
CA GLY A 71 -13.11 6.50 -7.09
C GLY A 71 -11.65 6.29 -7.54
N GLY A 72 -11.10 5.06 -7.52
CA GLY A 72 -9.70 4.79 -7.88
C GLY A 72 -9.37 3.32 -8.17
N HIS A 73 -8.08 2.97 -8.21
CA HIS A 73 -7.61 1.60 -8.43
C HIS A 73 -6.54 1.20 -7.42
N TYR A 74 -6.54 -0.07 -7.02
CA TYR A 74 -5.46 -0.61 -6.20
C TYR A 74 -4.22 -0.83 -7.07
N ARG A 75 -3.12 -0.19 -6.71
CA ARG A 75 -1.84 -0.23 -7.43
C ARG A 75 -0.69 -0.59 -6.50
N PHE A 76 0.32 -1.26 -7.02
CA PHE A 76 1.59 -1.44 -6.30
C PHE A 76 2.34 -0.13 -6.13
N ALA A 77 2.28 0.72 -7.16
CA ALA A 77 2.95 2.02 -7.15
C ALA A 77 2.23 3.07 -6.29
N ALA A 78 0.99 2.81 -5.88
CA ALA A 78 0.26 3.72 -5.01
C ALA A 78 0.82 3.65 -3.58
N LYS A 79 1.08 4.85 -3.04
CA LYS A 79 1.50 5.03 -1.65
C LYS A 79 0.28 5.04 -0.73
N ALA A 80 0.55 4.94 0.56
CA ALA A 80 -0.43 5.33 1.57
C ALA A 80 -0.84 6.81 1.33
N ARG A 81 -2.06 7.16 1.70
CA ARG A 81 -2.53 8.56 1.64
C ARG A 81 -2.92 9.03 3.03
N CYS A 82 -2.71 10.31 3.29
CA CYS A 82 -3.12 10.94 4.54
C CYS A 82 -4.64 10.78 4.70
N PRO A 83 -5.13 10.25 5.84
CA PRO A 83 -6.57 10.01 6.03
C PRO A 83 -7.40 11.30 6.15
N ASN A 84 -6.74 12.45 6.36
CA ASN A 84 -7.43 13.73 6.51
C ASN A 84 -7.54 14.52 5.19
N CYS A 85 -6.52 14.48 4.32
CA CYS A 85 -6.49 15.28 3.09
C CYS A 85 -6.18 14.50 1.80
N HIS A 86 -6.02 13.19 1.90
CA HIS A 86 -5.67 12.27 0.80
C HIS A 86 -4.36 12.56 0.05
N SER A 87 -3.52 13.46 0.57
CA SER A 87 -2.17 13.64 0.02
C SER A 87 -1.30 12.39 0.23
N ASP A 88 -0.51 12.03 -0.77
CA ASP A 88 0.56 11.01 -0.70
C ASP A 88 1.93 11.63 -0.37
N ASP A 89 1.94 12.92 -0.04
CA ASP A 89 3.10 13.66 0.42
C ASP A 89 3.17 13.64 1.96
N TYR A 90 4.07 12.79 2.45
CA TYR A 90 4.33 12.60 3.87
C TYR A 90 5.81 12.27 4.10
N SER A 91 6.25 12.46 5.34
CA SER A 91 7.58 12.06 5.80
C SER A 91 7.46 11.20 7.05
N PRO A 92 8.41 10.28 7.30
CA PRO A 92 8.40 9.51 8.54
C PRO A 92 8.41 10.46 9.75
N ALA A 93 7.53 10.21 10.72
CA ALA A 93 7.49 10.96 11.95
C ALA A 93 8.72 10.58 12.80
N VAL A 94 9.38 11.59 13.35
CA VAL A 94 10.52 11.43 14.25
C VAL A 94 10.07 11.59 15.69
N ASP A 95 10.65 10.79 16.59
CA ASP A 95 10.44 10.95 18.02
C ASP A 95 11.24 12.13 18.59
N ALA A 96 11.15 12.36 19.91
CA ALA A 96 11.83 13.45 20.59
C ALA A 96 13.37 13.44 20.42
N ASN A 97 13.96 12.31 20.04
CA ASN A 97 15.39 12.15 19.79
C ASN A 97 15.74 12.25 18.30
N GLY A 98 14.77 12.57 17.43
CA GLY A 98 14.97 12.62 15.98
C GLY A 98 14.98 11.24 15.31
N GLN A 99 14.54 10.17 15.98
CA GLN A 99 14.56 8.82 15.43
C GLN A 99 13.23 8.41 14.82
N VAL A 100 13.29 7.72 13.67
CA VAL A 100 12.12 7.10 13.04
C VAL A 100 11.92 5.71 13.62
N ARG A 101 10.71 5.44 14.13
CA ARG A 101 10.32 4.09 14.57
C ARG A 101 9.70 3.32 13.42
N MET A 102 10.34 2.22 13.04
CA MET A 102 9.91 1.37 11.94
C MET A 102 9.85 -0.09 12.41
N ALA A 103 8.70 -0.71 12.21
CA ALA A 103 8.49 -2.14 12.40
C ALA A 103 8.54 -2.83 11.03
N PHE A 104 9.08 -4.03 10.97
CA PHE A 104 9.11 -4.85 9.77
C PHE A 104 8.20 -6.06 9.96
N TYR A 105 7.57 -6.49 8.88
CA TYR A 105 6.72 -7.66 8.86
C TYR A 105 6.93 -8.48 7.58
N ASP A 106 6.58 -9.74 7.70
CA ASP A 106 6.45 -10.71 6.61
C ASP A 106 5.01 -11.21 6.54
#